data_AF-A0A534MQQ2-F1
#
_entry.id   AF-A0A534MQQ2-F1
#
_cell.length_a   1.000
_cell.length_b   1.000
_cell.length_c   1.000
_cell.angle_alpha   90.00
_cell.angle_beta   90.00
_cell.angle_gamma   90.00
#
_symmetry.space_group_name_H-M   'P 1'
#
loop_
_entity.id
_entity.type
_entity.pdbx_description
1 polymer ?
#
loop_
_entity_poly.entity_id
_entity_poly.type
_entity_poly.pdbx_seq_one_letter_code
_entity_poly.pdbx_strand_id
1 'polypeptide(L)'
;LQELIVPEAEAHLLTKPTYALDRGVTYVVLERDAGQAFEIFKDLVTHGAQGLCITRRAPKAVMAEYGLERTPVLWLSRVAAEKNVIRPSPPENVAMAIEHFIEASERPAVLLDGFEYLVSHNDFGSVLALLHDLNESVAIHESILLVPFDPSAFNEREIALIRREVRLIGPMAEEFGQVTKISP
;
A
#
# COMPACT_ATOMS: atom_id res chain seq x y z
N LEU A 1 -12.46 8.29 11.52
CA LEU A 1 -11.63 7.89 10.36
C LEU A 1 -12.48 7.61 9.13
N GLN A 2 -13.58 6.85 9.23
CA GLN A 2 -14.45 6.54 8.08
C GLN A 2 -14.88 7.77 7.25
N GLU A 3 -15.28 8.87 7.90
CA GLU A 3 -15.63 10.13 7.19
C GLU A 3 -14.46 10.80 6.42
N LEU A 4 -13.22 10.40 6.69
CA LEU A 4 -12.02 10.92 6.02
C LEU A 4 -11.53 9.98 4.90
N ILE A 5 -12.09 8.78 4.81
CA ILE A 5 -11.79 7.77 3.80
C ILE A 5 -12.91 7.86 2.77
N VAL A 6 -12.86 8.91 1.95
CA VAL A 6 -13.82 9.11 0.87
C VAL A 6 -13.13 8.75 -0.44
N PRO A 7 -13.53 7.66 -1.10
CA PRO A 7 -12.96 7.28 -2.39
C PRO A 7 -13.23 8.34 -3.45
N GLU A 8 -12.17 8.90 -4.00
CA GLU A 8 -12.25 9.81 -5.13
C GLU A 8 -11.03 9.58 -6.03
N ALA A 9 -11.28 9.49 -7.34
CA ALA A 9 -10.20 9.33 -8.30
C ALA A 9 -9.58 10.70 -8.62
N GLU A 10 -8.26 10.73 -8.77
CA GLU A 10 -7.58 11.90 -9.35
C GLU A 10 -8.00 12.02 -10.82
N ALA A 11 -7.78 10.96 -11.63
CA ALA A 11 -8.30 10.80 -13.00
C ALA A 11 -8.08 12.00 -13.96
N HIS A 12 -6.97 12.74 -13.80
CA HIS A 12 -6.69 13.93 -14.60
C HIS A 12 -5.92 13.65 -15.90
N LEU A 13 -5.40 12.43 -16.09
CA LEU A 13 -4.57 12.07 -17.26
C LEU A 13 -5.34 11.23 -18.29
N LEU A 14 -5.19 11.60 -19.56
CA LEU A 14 -5.73 10.89 -20.73
C LEU A 14 -4.69 9.98 -21.42
N THR A 15 -3.46 9.97 -20.92
CA THR A 15 -2.37 9.11 -21.39
C THR A 15 -2.63 7.65 -21.02
N LYS A 16 -1.81 6.74 -21.54
CA LYS A 16 -1.79 5.37 -21.03
C LYS A 16 -0.99 5.33 -19.73
N PRO A 17 -1.39 4.50 -18.75
CA PRO A 17 -0.57 4.23 -17.57
C PRO A 17 0.82 3.75 -17.96
N THR A 18 1.83 4.21 -17.22
CA THR A 18 3.21 3.73 -17.32
C THR A 18 3.31 2.30 -16.80
N TYR A 19 2.66 2.00 -15.68
CA TYR A 19 2.73 0.69 -15.04
C TYR A 19 1.47 -0.15 -15.30
N ALA A 20 1.67 -1.39 -15.75
CA ALA A 20 0.61 -2.36 -15.95
C ALA A 20 0.65 -3.41 -14.83
N LEU A 21 -0.31 -3.32 -13.90
CA LEU A 21 -0.48 -4.27 -12.80
C LEU A 21 -1.80 -5.02 -12.97
N ASP A 22 -1.77 -6.31 -12.63
CA ASP A 22 -2.97 -7.14 -12.56
C ASP A 22 -3.80 -6.72 -11.35
N ARG A 23 -5.11 -6.72 -11.54
CA ARG A 23 -6.10 -6.45 -10.49
C ARG A 23 -6.29 -7.71 -9.63
N GLY A 24 -6.71 -7.51 -8.38
CA GLY A 24 -6.87 -8.60 -7.41
C GLY A 24 -5.54 -9.14 -6.88
N VAL A 25 -4.48 -8.31 -6.88
CA VAL A 25 -3.13 -8.74 -6.51
C VAL A 25 -2.49 -7.77 -5.52
N THR A 26 -1.88 -8.34 -4.49
CA THR A 26 -0.98 -7.63 -3.58
C THR A 26 0.45 -7.70 -4.10
N TYR A 27 1.06 -6.53 -4.21
CA TYR A 27 2.41 -6.31 -4.71
C TYR A 27 3.30 -5.82 -3.58
N VAL A 28 4.39 -6.54 -3.34
CA VAL A 28 5.48 -6.06 -2.49
C VAL A 28 6.55 -5.44 -3.37
N VAL A 29 6.80 -4.15 -3.16
CA VAL A 29 7.83 -3.37 -3.87
C VAL A 29 9.11 -3.44 -3.06
N LEU A 30 10.08 -4.21 -3.55
CA LEU A 30 11.36 -4.41 -2.87
C LEU A 30 12.27 -3.20 -3.11
N GLU A 31 12.37 -2.34 -2.10
CA GLU A 31 13.12 -1.08 -2.13
C GLU A 31 13.42 -0.58 -0.71
N ARG A 32 14.25 0.46 -0.59
CA ARG A 32 14.61 1.05 0.73
C ARG A 32 13.74 2.23 1.15
N ASP A 33 13.33 3.07 0.19
CA ASP A 33 12.80 4.42 0.48
C ASP A 33 11.34 4.64 -0.02
N ALA A 34 10.62 3.58 -0.40
CA ALA A 34 9.24 3.60 -0.92
C ALA A 34 8.98 4.41 -2.21
N GLY A 35 10.01 5.04 -2.79
CA GLY A 35 9.88 5.94 -3.92
C GLY A 35 9.22 5.31 -5.14
N GLN A 36 9.57 4.07 -5.49
CA GLN A 36 8.97 3.40 -6.64
C GLN A 36 7.51 3.03 -6.38
N ALA A 37 7.18 2.52 -5.20
CA ALA A 37 5.81 2.23 -4.82
C ALA A 37 4.91 3.48 -4.92
N PHE A 38 5.41 4.64 -4.50
CA PHE A 38 4.68 5.90 -4.65
C PHE A 38 4.50 6.33 -6.12
N GLU A 39 5.50 6.18 -6.97
CA GLU A 39 5.35 6.49 -8.42
C GLU A 39 4.35 5.54 -9.09
N ILE A 40 4.38 4.24 -8.79
CA ILE A 40 3.38 3.27 -9.27
C ILE A 40 1.99 3.67 -8.79
N PHE A 41 1.85 3.97 -7.50
CA PHE A 41 0.57 4.36 -6.91
C PHE A 41 0.00 5.63 -7.56
N LYS A 42 0.85 6.66 -7.73
CA LYS A 42 0.50 7.92 -8.41
C LYS A 42 0.01 7.66 -9.84
N ASP A 43 0.71 6.84 -10.60
CA ASP A 43 0.30 6.47 -11.97
C ASP A 43 -1.08 5.80 -11.98
N LEU A 44 -1.36 4.89 -11.04
CA LEU A 44 -2.67 4.24 -10.93
C LEU A 44 -3.80 5.25 -10.65
N VAL A 45 -3.63 6.13 -9.67
CA VAL A 45 -4.71 7.06 -9.24
C VAL A 45 -4.95 8.17 -10.25
N THR A 46 -3.89 8.63 -10.94
CA THR A 46 -4.00 9.64 -12.01
C THR A 46 -4.62 9.08 -13.29
N HIS A 47 -4.64 7.75 -13.46
CA HIS A 47 -5.33 7.03 -14.54
C HIS A 47 -6.63 6.33 -14.09
N GLY A 48 -7.27 6.87 -13.05
CA GLY A 48 -8.66 6.58 -12.71
C GLY A 48 -8.90 5.46 -11.69
N ALA A 49 -7.85 4.98 -11.00
CA ALA A 49 -8.06 4.23 -9.76
C ALA A 49 -8.47 5.20 -8.63
N GLN A 50 -9.37 4.77 -7.75
CA GLN A 50 -9.56 5.45 -6.48
C GLN A 50 -8.47 5.00 -5.51
N GLY A 51 -7.76 5.96 -4.92
CA GLY A 51 -6.56 5.70 -4.11
C GLY A 51 -6.79 5.84 -2.60
N LEU A 52 -6.10 5.01 -1.82
CA LEU A 52 -5.85 5.26 -0.39
C LEU A 52 -4.35 5.14 -0.13
N CYS A 53 -3.77 6.16 0.50
CA CYS A 53 -2.38 6.10 0.96
C CYS A 53 -2.34 6.05 2.49
N ILE A 54 -1.69 5.04 3.04
CA ILE A 54 -1.32 4.96 4.46
C ILE A 54 0.20 5.05 4.52
N THR A 55 0.72 6.03 5.26
CA THR A 55 2.17 6.32 5.27
C THR A 55 2.63 6.79 6.64
N ARG A 56 3.91 6.58 6.95
CA ARG A 56 4.56 7.17 8.16
C ARG A 56 5.00 8.61 7.95
N ARG A 57 5.05 9.07 6.69
CA ARG A 57 5.41 10.43 6.32
C ARG A 57 4.24 11.35 6.63
N ALA A 58 4.53 12.64 6.87
CA ALA A 58 3.48 13.61 7.13
C ALA A 58 2.55 13.73 5.90
N PRO A 59 1.21 13.59 6.05
CA PRO A 59 0.28 13.55 4.91
C PRO A 59 0.42 14.73 3.95
N LYS A 60 0.53 15.96 4.49
CA LYS A 60 0.68 17.17 3.67
C LYS A 60 1.94 17.14 2.80
N ALA A 61 3.04 16.56 3.29
CA ALA A 61 4.27 16.46 2.53
C ALA A 61 4.12 15.46 1.37
N VAL A 62 3.51 14.29 1.64
CA VAL A 62 3.24 13.27 0.62
C VAL A 62 2.29 13.79 -0.45
N MET A 63 1.21 14.45 -0.05
CA MET A 63 0.26 15.05 -0.98
C MET A 63 0.93 16.06 -1.91
N ALA A 64 1.78 16.94 -1.36
CA ALA A 64 2.49 17.94 -2.15
C ALA A 64 3.55 17.32 -3.09
N GLU A 65 4.27 16.30 -2.63
CA GLU A 65 5.34 15.65 -3.39
C GLU A 65 4.79 14.87 -4.60
N TYR A 66 3.68 14.15 -4.42
CA TYR A 66 3.11 13.29 -5.47
C TYR A 66 1.90 13.90 -6.19
N GLY A 67 1.47 15.10 -5.80
CA GLY A 67 0.34 15.79 -6.42
C GLY A 67 -1.00 15.10 -6.15
N LEU A 68 -1.20 14.61 -4.93
CA LEU A 68 -2.41 13.93 -4.51
C LEU A 68 -3.39 14.95 -3.91
N GLU A 69 -4.39 15.35 -4.69
CA GLU A 69 -5.35 16.38 -4.30
C GLU A 69 -6.63 15.80 -3.67
N ARG A 70 -7.05 14.62 -4.14
CA ARG A 70 -8.31 13.97 -3.78
C ARG A 70 -8.10 12.67 -3.00
N THR A 71 -6.97 12.02 -3.24
CA THR A 71 -6.61 10.76 -2.62
C THR A 71 -6.53 10.92 -1.09
N PRO A 72 -7.34 10.21 -0.29
CA PRO A 72 -7.18 10.19 1.15
C PRO A 72 -5.79 9.67 1.56
N VAL A 73 -5.11 10.44 2.41
CA VAL A 73 -3.81 10.08 3.00
C VAL A 73 -3.95 9.97 4.52
N LEU A 74 -3.77 8.76 5.05
CA LEU A 74 -3.77 8.46 6.48
C LEU A 74 -2.35 8.41 7.02
N TRP A 75 -2.14 9.03 8.17
CA TRP A 75 -0.86 9.03 8.85
C TRP A 75 -0.75 7.85 9.82
N LEU A 76 0.10 6.88 9.50
CA LEU A 76 0.44 5.78 10.39
C LEU A 76 1.33 6.27 11.53
N SER A 77 0.72 6.56 12.67
CA SER A 77 1.39 7.21 13.80
C SER A 77 0.77 6.83 15.14
N ARG A 78 1.59 6.83 16.20
CA ARG A 78 1.12 6.69 17.59
C ARG A 78 0.60 8.01 18.16
N VAL A 79 0.96 9.14 17.56
CA VAL A 79 0.61 10.47 18.06
C VAL A 79 -0.63 10.95 17.31
N ALA A 80 -1.74 11.10 18.04
CA ALA A 80 -3.00 11.63 17.50
C ALA A 80 -2.95 13.17 17.38
N ALA A 81 -2.01 13.68 16.58
CA ALA A 81 -1.85 15.11 16.34
C ALA A 81 -2.85 15.64 15.29
N GLU A 82 -3.36 14.77 14.41
CA GLU A 82 -4.24 15.11 13.30
C GLU A 82 -5.43 14.14 13.24
N LYS A 83 -6.49 14.52 12.51
CA LYS A 83 -7.72 13.72 12.43
C LYS A 83 -7.57 12.45 11.58
N ASN A 84 -6.66 12.46 10.61
CA ASN A 84 -6.35 11.36 9.69
C ASN A 84 -5.24 10.44 10.22
N VAL A 85 -5.04 10.38 11.53
CA VAL A 85 -4.07 9.47 12.16
C VAL A 85 -4.68 8.10 12.36
N ILE A 86 -3.93 7.06 11.97
CA ILE A 86 -4.22 5.66 12.26
C ILE A 86 -3.10 5.08 13.11
N ARG A 87 -3.46 4.39 14.19
CA ARG A 87 -2.46 3.77 15.08
C ARG A 87 -1.97 2.45 14.49
N PRO A 88 -0.68 2.14 14.59
CA PRO A 88 -0.11 0.89 14.06
C PRO A 88 -0.50 -0.35 14.86
N SER A 89 -1.02 -0.18 16.07
CA SER A 89 -1.39 -1.26 16.97
C SER A 89 -2.76 -0.98 17.62
N PRO A 90 -3.65 -1.98 17.67
CA PRO A 90 -3.45 -3.33 17.12
C PRO A 90 -3.59 -3.29 15.56
N PRO A 91 -3.02 -4.26 14.83
CA PRO A 91 -2.88 -4.20 13.36
C PRO A 91 -4.24 -4.09 12.65
N GLU A 92 -5.30 -4.62 13.26
CA GLU A 92 -6.69 -4.61 12.79
C GLU A 92 -7.19 -3.19 12.51
N ASN A 93 -6.67 -2.16 13.19
CA ASN A 93 -7.00 -0.77 12.86
C ASN A 93 -6.74 -0.47 11.38
N VAL A 94 -5.56 -0.89 10.90
CA VAL A 94 -5.12 -0.68 9.51
C VAL A 94 -5.90 -1.57 8.56
N ALA A 95 -6.13 -2.84 8.91
CA ALA A 95 -6.95 -3.75 8.12
C ALA A 95 -8.34 -3.17 7.87
N MET A 96 -9.05 -2.78 8.95
CA MET A 96 -10.40 -2.21 8.87
C MET A 96 -10.47 -0.94 8.01
N ALA A 97 -9.43 -0.09 8.07
CA ALA A 97 -9.39 1.12 7.26
C ALA A 97 -9.21 0.82 5.77
N ILE A 98 -8.36 -0.15 5.44
CA ILE A 98 -8.11 -0.60 4.07
C ILE A 98 -9.33 -1.32 3.50
N GLU A 99 -9.91 -2.27 4.25
CA GLU A 99 -11.10 -3.02 3.85
C GLU A 99 -12.29 -2.08 3.61
N HIS A 100 -12.56 -1.18 4.56
CA HIS A 100 -13.62 -0.18 4.40
C HIS A 100 -13.44 0.67 3.13
N PHE A 101 -12.20 1.08 2.84
CA PHE A 101 -11.91 1.80 1.62
C PHE A 101 -12.15 0.94 0.37
N ILE A 102 -11.63 -0.28 0.34
CA ILE A 102 -11.76 -1.20 -0.79
C ILE A 102 -13.24 -1.48 -1.10
N GLU A 103 -14.05 -1.76 -0.08
CA GLU A 103 -15.49 -2.02 -0.23
C GLU A 103 -16.27 -0.82 -0.78
N ALA A 104 -15.86 0.40 -0.43
CA ALA A 104 -16.52 1.63 -0.84
C ALA A 104 -16.02 2.18 -2.19
N SER A 105 -14.99 1.57 -2.78
CA SER A 105 -14.27 2.13 -3.93
C SER A 105 -14.56 1.42 -5.25
N GLU A 106 -14.56 2.19 -6.33
CA GLU A 106 -14.44 1.69 -7.69
C GLU A 106 -12.96 1.59 -8.09
N ARG A 107 -12.56 0.42 -8.59
CA ARG A 107 -11.18 0.13 -9.01
C ARG A 107 -10.14 0.54 -7.94
N PRO A 108 -10.24 0.07 -6.68
CA PRO A 108 -9.40 0.54 -5.60
C PRO A 108 -7.90 0.25 -5.83
N ALA A 109 -7.07 1.21 -5.45
CA ALA A 109 -5.63 1.05 -5.28
C ALA A 109 -5.25 1.55 -3.89
N VAL A 110 -4.46 0.77 -3.16
CA VAL A 110 -4.02 1.09 -1.80
C VAL A 110 -2.51 1.04 -1.72
N LEU A 111 -1.90 2.05 -1.11
CA LEU A 111 -0.48 2.06 -0.76
C LEU A 111 -0.34 1.99 0.76
N LEU A 112 0.27 0.93 1.26
CA LEU A 112 0.58 0.75 2.68
C LEU A 112 2.10 0.91 2.91
N ASP A 113 2.54 2.15 3.08
CA ASP A 113 3.90 2.52 3.45
C ASP A 113 4.08 2.50 4.98
N GLY A 114 4.72 1.45 5.49
CA GLY A 114 4.97 1.27 6.92
C GLY A 114 4.79 -0.15 7.44
N PHE A 115 4.94 -1.16 6.59
CA PHE A 115 4.82 -2.56 6.98
C PHE A 115 5.82 -2.94 8.08
N GLU A 116 7.08 -2.52 7.97
CA GLU A 116 8.12 -2.66 9.01
C GLU A 116 7.70 -2.01 10.32
N TYR A 117 6.97 -0.90 10.23
CA TYR A 117 6.49 -0.19 11.39
C TYR A 117 5.35 -0.93 12.08
N LEU A 118 4.45 -1.56 11.33
CA LEU A 118 3.46 -2.48 11.90
C LEU A 118 4.16 -3.64 12.62
N VAL A 119 5.17 -4.25 12.00
CA VAL A 119 5.92 -5.37 12.61
C VAL A 119 6.73 -4.94 13.82
N SER A 120 7.25 -3.70 13.86
CA SER A 120 7.95 -3.21 15.06
C SER A 120 7.02 -2.88 16.24
N HIS A 121 5.71 -2.75 16.00
CA HIS A 121 4.70 -2.39 17.01
C HIS A 121 3.77 -3.54 17.39
N ASN A 122 3.87 -4.67 16.70
CA ASN A 122 3.07 -5.88 16.90
C ASN A 122 3.97 -7.10 16.74
N ASP A 123 3.49 -8.32 16.98
CA ASP A 123 4.26 -9.50 16.59
C ASP A 123 4.13 -9.76 15.08
N PHE A 124 5.17 -10.32 14.45
CA PHE A 124 5.15 -10.62 13.01
C PHE A 124 3.96 -11.51 12.60
N GLY A 125 3.56 -12.46 13.45
CA GLY A 125 2.44 -13.37 13.16
C GLY A 125 1.13 -12.62 12.99
N SER A 126 0.84 -11.64 13.84
CA SER A 126 -0.35 -10.79 13.73
C SER A 126 -0.37 -9.94 12.45
N VAL A 127 0.78 -9.43 12.03
CA VAL A 127 0.88 -8.63 10.80
C VAL A 127 0.80 -9.51 9.55
N LEU A 128 1.34 -10.73 9.60
CA LEU A 128 1.17 -11.73 8.54
C LEU A 128 -0.29 -12.16 8.42
N ALA A 129 -1.00 -12.35 9.54
CA ALA A 129 -2.44 -12.62 9.54
C ALA A 129 -3.22 -11.48 8.86
N LEU A 130 -2.93 -10.23 9.21
CA LEU A 130 -3.49 -9.06 8.52
C LEU A 130 -3.21 -9.10 7.01
N LEU A 131 -2.00 -9.48 6.58
CA LEU A 131 -1.68 -9.57 5.15
C LEU A 131 -2.52 -10.65 4.44
N HIS A 132 -2.80 -11.78 5.10
CA HIS A 132 -3.70 -12.80 4.57
C HIS A 132 -5.13 -12.26 4.41
N ASP A 133 -5.67 -11.60 5.44
CA ASP A 133 -7.03 -11.02 5.39
C ASP A 133 -7.14 -9.96 4.28
N LEU A 134 -6.14 -9.08 4.18
CA LEU A 134 -6.08 -8.09 3.11
C LEU A 134 -5.97 -8.72 1.72
N ASN A 135 -5.23 -9.83 1.56
CA ASN A 135 -5.15 -10.54 0.29
C ASN A 135 -6.51 -11.08 -0.16
N GLU A 136 -7.33 -11.58 0.78
CA GLU A 136 -8.69 -12.01 0.47
C GLU A 136 -9.55 -10.83 -0.01
N SER A 137 -9.52 -9.72 0.71
CA SER A 137 -10.24 -8.49 0.32
C SER A 137 -9.78 -7.97 -1.05
N VAL A 138 -8.46 -7.92 -1.28
CA VAL A 138 -7.86 -7.49 -2.55
C VAL A 138 -8.36 -8.34 -3.70
N ALA A 139 -8.36 -9.68 -3.56
CA ALA A 139 -8.81 -10.59 -4.59
C ALA A 139 -10.32 -10.47 -4.88
N ILE A 140 -11.16 -10.37 -3.84
CA ILE A 140 -12.62 -10.26 -3.98
C ILE A 140 -13.04 -8.99 -4.72
N HIS A 141 -12.38 -7.87 -4.42
CA HIS A 141 -12.75 -6.55 -4.92
C HIS A 141 -11.92 -6.11 -6.15
N GLU A 142 -11.13 -7.01 -6.72
CA GLU A 142 -10.22 -6.71 -7.83
C GLU A 142 -9.35 -5.45 -7.56
N SER A 143 -8.93 -5.28 -6.30
CA SER A 143 -8.12 -4.12 -5.88
C SER A 143 -6.63 -4.35 -6.17
N ILE A 144 -5.83 -3.30 -6.02
CA ILE A 144 -4.37 -3.40 -6.00
C ILE A 144 -3.89 -2.93 -4.64
N LEU A 145 -3.10 -3.74 -3.95
CA LEU A 145 -2.38 -3.34 -2.74
C LEU A 145 -0.89 -3.26 -3.03
N LEU A 146 -0.27 -2.11 -2.76
CA LEU A 146 1.16 -1.86 -2.85
C LEU A 146 1.75 -1.75 -1.45
N VAL A 147 2.80 -2.53 -1.19
CA VAL A 147 3.52 -2.52 0.09
C VAL A 147 5.01 -2.32 -0.22
N PRO A 148 5.57 -1.12 -0.02
CA PRO A 148 7.02 -0.95 -0.02
C PRO A 148 7.63 -1.76 1.12
N PHE A 149 8.76 -2.41 0.84
CA PHE A 149 9.36 -3.37 1.76
C PHE A 149 10.89 -3.41 1.60
N ASP A 150 11.61 -3.10 2.68
CA ASP A 150 13.05 -3.32 2.75
C ASP A 150 13.33 -4.73 3.29
N PRO A 151 13.78 -5.68 2.45
CA PRO A 151 14.03 -7.04 2.90
C PRO A 151 15.12 -7.14 3.98
N SER A 152 15.99 -6.14 4.12
CA SER A 152 17.01 -6.13 5.18
C SER A 152 16.45 -5.92 6.58
N ALA A 153 15.18 -5.51 6.71
CA ALA A 153 14.49 -5.37 7.98
C ALA A 153 13.96 -6.70 8.55
N PHE A 154 14.02 -7.79 7.78
CA PHE A 154 13.39 -9.07 8.10
C PHE A 154 14.39 -10.21 8.03
N ASN A 155 14.12 -11.29 8.78
CA ASN A 155 14.91 -12.51 8.65
C ASN A 155 14.44 -13.36 7.46
N GLU A 156 15.26 -14.33 7.03
CA GLU A 156 14.98 -15.18 5.88
C GLU A 156 13.64 -15.93 5.97
N ARG A 157 13.24 -16.35 7.18
CA ARG A 157 11.97 -17.05 7.40
C ARG A 157 10.78 -16.11 7.19
N GLU A 158 10.83 -14.89 7.72
CA GLU A 158 9.79 -13.88 7.56
C GLU A 158 9.62 -13.50 6.09
N ILE A 159 10.73 -13.25 5.39
CA ILE A 159 10.73 -12.99 3.95
C ILE A 159 10.10 -14.16 3.20
N ALA A 160 10.48 -15.41 3.51
CA ALA A 160 9.94 -16.59 2.83
C ALA A 160 8.43 -16.77 3.04
N LEU A 161 7.91 -16.35 4.20
CA LEU A 161 6.47 -16.37 4.48
C LEU A 161 5.74 -15.29 3.68
N ILE A 162 6.20 -14.04 3.72
CA ILE A 162 5.58 -12.93 2.97
C ILE A 162 5.57 -13.24 1.46
N ARG A 163 6.68 -13.75 0.93
CA ARG A 163 6.82 -14.05 -0.50
C ARG A 163 5.83 -15.09 -1.04
N ARG A 164 5.23 -15.92 -0.19
CA ARG A 164 4.19 -16.87 -0.60
C ARG A 164 2.85 -16.20 -0.84
N GLU A 165 2.65 -15.02 -0.26
CA GLU A 165 1.38 -14.32 -0.21
C GLU A 165 1.28 -13.20 -1.26
N VAL A 166 2.39 -12.82 -1.89
CA VAL A 166 2.47 -11.57 -2.67
C VAL A 166 3.23 -11.75 -3.98
N ARG A 167 3.03 -10.81 -4.90
CA ARG A 167 3.86 -10.68 -6.10
C ARG A 167 4.99 -9.68 -5.86
N LEU A 168 6.23 -10.12 -6.06
CA LEU A 168 7.41 -9.27 -5.86
C LEU A 168 7.72 -8.46 -7.12
N ILE A 169 7.98 -7.18 -6.90
CA ILE A 169 8.38 -6.21 -7.92
C ILE A 169 9.44 -5.26 -7.37
N GLY A 170 10.03 -4.46 -8.24
CA GLY A 170 10.91 -3.35 -7.89
C GLY A 170 12.41 -3.62 -8.01
N PRO A 171 13.27 -2.62 -7.71
CA PRO A 171 14.68 -2.63 -8.08
C PRO A 171 15.47 -3.75 -7.41
N MET A 172 15.06 -4.20 -6.22
CA MET A 172 15.74 -5.26 -5.49
C MET A 172 15.15 -6.65 -5.79
N ALA A 173 14.13 -6.76 -6.65
CA ALA A 173 13.44 -8.03 -6.87
C ALA A 173 14.30 -9.10 -7.54
N GLU A 174 15.31 -8.70 -8.34
CA GLU A 174 16.22 -9.64 -9.01
C GLU A 174 17.00 -10.52 -8.03
N GLU A 175 17.23 -10.04 -6.80
CA GLU A 175 17.91 -10.78 -5.74
C GLU A 175 17.07 -11.94 -5.17
N PHE A 176 15.76 -11.96 -5.44
CA PHE A 176 14.81 -12.90 -4.82
C PHE A 176 14.22 -13.93 -5.81
N GLY A 177 14.65 -13.99 -7.07
CA GLY A 177 14.16 -14.98 -8.06
C GLY A 177 13.03 -14.43 -8.95
N GLN A 178 12.19 -15.30 -9.56
CA GLN A 178 11.27 -14.94 -10.66
C GLN A 178 10.56 -13.58 -10.46
N VAL A 179 11.07 -12.57 -11.15
CA VAL A 179 10.60 -11.18 -11.10
C VAL A 179 9.42 -11.03 -12.03
N THR A 180 8.31 -10.45 -11.56
CA THR A 180 7.34 -9.87 -12.49
C THR A 180 7.95 -8.57 -13.00
N LYS A 181 8.47 -8.60 -14.24
CA LYS A 181 8.96 -7.37 -14.87
C LYS A 181 7.78 -6.43 -15.08
N ILE A 182 7.77 -5.33 -14.34
CA ILE A 182 6.98 -4.16 -14.71
C ILE A 182 7.95 -3.21 -15.37
N SER A 183 7.89 -3.15 -16.69
CA SER A 183 8.59 -2.11 -17.45
C SER A 183 7.87 -0.77 -17.21
N PRO A 184 8.60 0.36 -17.14
CA PRO A 184 8.04 1.67 -17.44
C PRO A 184 7.54 1.75 -18.90
#